data_AF-A0A836Z031-F1
#
_entry.id   AF-A0A836Z031-F1
#
_cell.length_a   1.000
_cell.length_b   1.000
_cell.length_c   1.000
_cell.angle_alpha   90.00
_cell.angle_beta   90.00
_cell.angle_gamma   90.00
#
_symmetry.space_group_name_H-M   'P 1'
#
loop_
_entity.id
_entity.type
_entity.pdbx_description
1 polymer ?
#
loop_
_entity_poly.entity_id
_entity_poly.type
_entity_poly.pdbx_seq_one_letter_code
_entity_poly.pdbx_strand_id
1 'polypeptide(L)'
;MLEIILPAWLIGILLSFITAPLGAFVVWRKMAYFGDTLAHSALLGVALGIFIEINPYLAILILTLCITLLMVWLENHTQYSVEGVNIQRMRFILMILTALTIALSMKFVGALIITSLLIIPAATARRFARTPETMAMIAVVISMLAITMGLELSAFYNTAAGPSVVICSALLFALSFLWKEQG
;
A
#
# COMPACT_ATOMS: atom_id res chain seq x y z
N MET A 1 21.92 -5.92 -16.06
CA MET A 1 20.43 -5.86 -16.02
C MET A 1 19.85 -6.74 -14.92
N LEU A 2 20.24 -8.03 -14.86
CA LEU A 2 19.85 -8.97 -13.78
C LEU A 2 20.23 -8.47 -12.37
N GLU A 3 21.38 -7.83 -12.18
CA GLU A 3 21.79 -7.31 -10.86
C GLU A 3 20.91 -6.15 -10.31
N ILE A 4 20.16 -5.45 -11.17
CA ILE A 4 19.25 -4.37 -10.76
C ILE A 4 17.82 -4.92 -10.59
N ILE A 5 17.41 -5.85 -11.46
CA ILE A 5 16.08 -6.45 -11.45
C ILE A 5 15.90 -7.46 -10.31
N LEU A 6 16.92 -8.27 -10.02
CA LEU A 6 16.85 -9.34 -9.02
C LEU A 6 16.59 -8.80 -7.59
N PRO A 7 17.28 -7.74 -7.09
CA PRO A 7 16.92 -7.15 -5.80
C PRO A 7 15.55 -6.49 -5.82
N ALA A 8 15.17 -5.81 -6.90
CA ALA A 8 13.84 -5.20 -7.02
C ALA A 8 12.71 -6.24 -6.99
N TRP A 9 12.92 -7.39 -7.64
CA TRP A 9 11.98 -8.51 -7.65
C TRP A 9 11.88 -9.16 -6.27
N LEU A 10 13.02 -9.40 -5.60
CA LEU A 10 13.08 -9.99 -4.26
C LEU A 10 12.41 -9.07 -3.22
N ILE A 11 12.70 -7.77 -3.26
CA ILE A 11 12.08 -6.75 -2.40
C ILE A 11 10.59 -6.64 -2.70
N GLY A 12 10.17 -6.66 -3.97
CA GLY A 12 8.77 -6.64 -4.35
C GLY A 12 7.98 -7.83 -3.78
N ILE A 13 8.54 -9.04 -3.89
CA ILE A 13 7.92 -10.24 -3.31
C ILE A 13 7.82 -10.15 -1.79
N LEU A 14 8.91 -9.76 -1.11
CA LEU A 14 8.92 -9.55 0.34
C LEU A 14 7.87 -8.50 0.78
N LEU A 15 7.79 -7.39 0.03
CA LEU A 15 6.82 -6.35 0.28
C LEU A 15 5.40 -6.86 0.10
N SER A 16 5.12 -7.63 -0.95
CA SER A 16 3.78 -8.20 -1.22
C SER A 16 3.26 -9.02 -0.04
N PHE A 17 4.12 -9.79 0.62
CA PHE A 17 3.74 -10.56 1.81
C PHE A 17 3.32 -9.67 2.99
N ILE A 18 3.81 -8.44 3.07
CA ILE A 18 3.50 -7.50 4.14
C ILE A 18 2.33 -6.60 3.72
N THR A 19 2.42 -5.98 2.54
CA THR A 19 1.47 -4.96 2.08
C THR A 19 0.13 -5.54 1.63
N ALA A 20 0.09 -6.72 1.02
CA ALA A 20 -1.16 -7.27 0.50
C ALA A 20 -2.13 -7.71 1.62
N PRO A 21 -1.68 -8.38 2.70
CA PRO A 21 -2.55 -8.64 3.86
C PRO A 21 -2.99 -7.34 4.53
N LEU A 22 -2.08 -6.40 4.75
CA LEU A 22 -2.42 -5.10 5.36
C LEU A 22 -3.43 -4.32 4.53
N GLY A 23 -3.24 -4.31 3.21
CA GLY A 23 -4.16 -3.75 2.25
C GLY A 23 -5.54 -4.39 2.30
N ALA A 24 -5.61 -5.73 2.40
CA ALA A 24 -6.87 -6.43 2.57
C ALA A 24 -7.62 -5.96 3.82
N PHE A 25 -6.94 -5.85 4.96
CA PHE A 25 -7.54 -5.35 6.20
C PHE A 25 -7.94 -3.87 6.12
N VAL A 26 -7.10 -3.01 5.54
CA VAL A 26 -7.37 -1.58 5.35
C VAL A 26 -8.60 -1.38 4.45
N VAL A 27 -8.67 -2.06 3.31
CA VAL A 27 -9.80 -1.97 2.38
C VAL A 27 -11.08 -2.56 2.98
N TRP A 28 -10.98 -3.68 3.70
CA TRP A 28 -12.13 -4.32 4.36
C TRP A 28 -12.81 -3.39 5.35
N ARG A 29 -12.05 -2.67 6.17
CA ARG A 29 -12.56 -1.75 7.19
C ARG A 29 -12.93 -0.36 6.66
N LYS A 30 -13.02 -0.18 5.33
CA LYS A 30 -13.26 1.11 4.65
C LYS A 30 -12.20 2.17 5.01
N MET A 31 -10.98 1.74 5.31
CA MET A 31 -9.84 2.59 5.67
C MET A 31 -8.92 2.89 4.47
N ALA A 32 -9.37 2.70 3.23
CA ALA A 32 -8.54 2.91 2.05
C ALA A 32 -7.95 4.34 1.95
N TYR A 33 -8.71 5.34 2.42
CA TYR A 33 -8.28 6.74 2.44
C TYR A 33 -7.01 6.98 3.29
N PHE A 34 -6.77 6.18 4.32
CA PHE A 34 -5.57 6.33 5.16
C PHE A 34 -4.29 5.99 4.39
N GLY A 35 -4.33 4.99 3.50
CA GLY A 35 -3.17 4.67 2.68
C GLY A 35 -2.76 5.83 1.78
N ASP A 36 -3.74 6.54 1.22
CA ASP A 36 -3.51 7.68 0.33
C ASP A 36 -2.98 8.91 1.10
N THR A 37 -3.55 9.21 2.27
CA THR A 37 -3.05 10.31 3.11
C THR A 37 -1.63 10.04 3.60
N LEU A 38 -1.31 8.81 3.99
CA LEU A 38 0.04 8.43 4.43
C LEU A 38 1.08 8.53 3.30
N ALA A 39 0.70 8.25 2.05
CA ALA A 39 1.63 8.39 0.93
C ALA A 39 1.90 9.85 0.56
N HIS A 40 0.88 10.70 0.54
CA HIS A 40 1.07 12.15 0.37
C HIS A 40 1.91 12.74 1.51
N SER A 41 1.68 12.27 2.73
CA SER A 41 2.49 12.61 3.91
C SER A 41 3.94 12.19 3.71
N ALA A 42 4.18 10.97 3.22
CA ALA A 42 5.53 10.48 2.99
C ALA A 42 6.26 11.28 1.89
N LEU A 43 5.56 11.70 0.83
CA LEU A 43 6.10 12.61 -0.19
C LEU A 43 6.46 13.98 0.40
N LEU A 44 5.58 14.55 1.24
CA LEU A 44 5.84 15.80 1.95
C LEU A 44 7.04 15.65 2.90
N GLY A 45 7.22 14.47 3.49
CA GLY A 45 8.34 14.14 4.38
C GLY A 45 9.68 14.08 3.64
N VAL A 46 9.70 13.51 2.43
CA VAL A 46 10.88 13.58 1.56
C VAL A 46 11.21 15.04 1.22
N ALA A 47 10.21 15.83 0.81
CA ALA A 47 10.42 17.22 0.41
C ALA A 47 10.97 18.07 1.56
N LEU A 48 10.39 17.95 2.77
CA LEU A 48 10.88 18.64 3.96
C LEU A 48 12.25 18.12 4.41
N GLY A 49 12.51 16.82 4.31
CA GLY A 49 13.80 16.23 4.66
C GLY A 49 14.93 16.82 3.81
N ILE A 50 14.71 16.91 2.50
CA ILE A 50 15.65 17.54 1.57
C ILE A 50 15.81 19.02 1.87
N PHE A 51 14.72 19.74 2.17
CA PHE A 51 14.75 21.18 2.45
C PHE A 51 15.49 21.55 3.75
N ILE A 52 15.37 20.71 4.79
CA ILE A 52 16.00 20.93 6.10
C ILE A 52 17.40 20.28 6.17
N GLU A 53 17.87 19.67 5.07
CA GLU A 53 19.14 18.91 4.99
C GLU A 53 19.24 17.78 6.03
N ILE A 54 18.10 17.23 6.46
CA ILE A 54 18.03 16.06 7.34
C ILE A 54 17.93 14.80 6.49
N ASN A 55 18.39 13.66 7.03
CA ASN A 55 18.20 12.37 6.39
C ASN A 55 16.73 12.17 5.96
N PRO A 56 16.43 12.06 4.64
CA PRO A 56 15.06 11.99 4.13
C PRO A 56 14.27 10.80 4.72
N TYR A 57 14.95 9.70 5.05
CA TYR A 57 14.31 8.53 5.64
C TYR A 57 13.77 8.81 7.04
N LEU A 58 14.51 9.58 7.85
CA LEU A 58 14.02 10.01 9.16
C LEU A 58 12.86 11.00 9.00
N ALA A 59 12.95 11.92 8.04
CA ALA A 59 11.89 12.90 7.79
C ALA A 59 10.59 12.23 7.36
N ILE A 60 10.64 11.24 6.46
CA ILE A 60 9.49 10.41 6.07
C ILE A 60 8.89 9.71 7.29
N LEU A 61 9.73 9.03 8.09
CA LEU A 61 9.26 8.26 9.24
C LEU A 61 8.57 9.16 10.26
N ILE A 62 9.21 10.26 10.64
CA ILE A 62 8.69 11.22 11.63
C ILE A 62 7.37 11.81 11.14
N LEU A 63 7.33 12.29 9.90
CA LEU A 63 6.16 12.98 9.39
C LEU A 63 4.98 12.02 9.18
N THR A 64 5.23 10.83 8.62
CA THR A 64 4.21 9.80 8.42
C THR A 64 3.63 9.36 9.77
N LEU A 65 4.47 9.18 10.79
CA LEU A 65 4.03 8.85 12.14
C LEU A 65 3.24 10.00 12.78
N CYS A 66 3.70 11.25 12.60
CA CYS A 66 3.03 12.44 13.09
C CYS A 66 1.61 12.58 12.48
N ILE A 67 1.47 12.43 11.17
CA ILE A 67 0.17 12.50 10.50
C ILE A 67 -0.72 11.31 10.88
N THR A 68 -0.15 10.11 11.06
CA THR A 68 -0.89 8.96 11.60
C THR A 68 -1.49 9.28 12.96
N LEU A 69 -0.69 9.86 13.86
CA LEU A 69 -1.14 10.22 15.21
C LEU A 69 -2.22 11.32 15.17
N LEU A 70 -2.05 12.30 14.29
CA LEU A 70 -3.00 13.39 14.09
C LEU A 70 -4.35 12.87 13.58
N MET A 71 -4.33 11.95 12.61
CA MET A 71 -5.53 11.29 12.08
C MET A 71 -6.28 10.52 13.17
N VAL A 72 -5.56 9.74 13.97
CA VAL A 72 -6.14 8.99 15.11
C VAL A 72 -6.76 9.95 16.12
N TRP A 73 -6.06 11.05 16.44
CA TRP A 73 -6.54 12.05 17.39
C TRP A 73 -7.81 12.74 16.86
N LEU A 74 -7.84 13.09 15.58
CA LEU A 74 -9.00 13.70 14.94
C LEU A 74 -10.20 12.75 14.87
N GLU A 75 -9.98 11.48 14.55
CA GLU A 75 -11.02 10.43 14.56
C GLU A 75 -11.63 10.27 15.96
N ASN A 76 -10.80 10.37 17.01
CA ASN A 76 -11.27 10.30 18.39
C ASN A 76 -12.13 11.52 18.81
N HIS A 77 -11.93 12.70 18.23
CA HIS A 77 -12.70 13.91 18.55
C HIS A 77 -13.95 14.11 17.68
N THR A 78 -14.01 13.50 16.50
CA THR A 78 -15.10 13.71 15.53
C THR A 78 -16.18 12.64 15.56
N GLN A 79 -15.98 11.51 16.25
CA GLN A 79 -16.94 10.42 16.33
C GLN A 79 -17.73 10.44 17.66
N TYR A 80 -18.79 11.25 17.72
CA TYR A 80 -19.93 10.97 18.61
C TYR A 80 -20.82 9.90 17.95
N SER A 81 -20.46 8.61 18.03
CA SER A 81 -21.42 7.49 17.93
C SER A 81 -20.76 6.10 17.93
N VAL A 82 -21.05 5.34 18.99
CA VAL A 82 -21.31 3.87 19.02
C VAL A 82 -20.29 2.85 18.47
N GLU A 83 -19.07 3.20 18.08
CA GLU A 83 -18.01 2.17 17.89
C GLU A 83 -17.28 1.88 19.21
N GLY A 84 -17.47 0.68 19.75
CA GLY A 84 -16.87 0.28 21.04
C GLY A 84 -15.33 0.38 21.09
N VAL A 85 -14.80 0.61 22.30
CA VAL A 85 -13.38 0.85 22.63
C VAL A 85 -12.37 -0.11 21.97
N ASN A 86 -12.79 -1.33 21.63
CA ASN A 86 -11.91 -2.34 21.02
C ASN A 86 -11.61 -2.07 19.53
N ILE A 87 -12.53 -1.42 18.81
CA ILE A 87 -12.37 -1.13 17.38
C ILE A 87 -11.32 -0.03 17.16
N GLN A 88 -11.28 0.97 18.05
CA GLN A 88 -10.32 2.06 17.99
C GLN A 88 -8.88 1.55 18.15
N ARG A 89 -8.62 0.63 19.10
CA ARG A 89 -7.29 0.03 19.29
C ARG A 89 -6.83 -0.74 18.05
N MET A 90 -7.71 -1.49 17.42
CA MET A 90 -7.38 -2.23 16.20
C MET A 90 -7.09 -1.29 15.02
N ARG A 91 -7.85 -0.20 14.86
CA ARG A 91 -7.56 0.85 13.85
C ARG A 91 -6.20 1.48 14.09
N PHE A 92 -5.90 1.83 15.34
CA PHE A 92 -4.62 2.42 15.73
C PHE A 92 -3.44 1.52 15.38
N ILE A 93 -3.51 0.23 15.74
CA ILE A 93 -2.47 -0.75 15.43
C ILE A 93 -2.30 -0.89 13.91
N LEU A 94 -3.40 -1.03 13.16
CA LEU A 94 -3.35 -1.16 11.69
C LEU A 94 -2.78 0.09 11.02
N MET A 95 -3.14 1.28 11.49
CA MET A 95 -2.63 2.55 10.96
C MET A 95 -1.13 2.70 11.23
N ILE A 96 -0.66 2.40 12.44
CA ILE A 96 0.78 2.44 12.73
C ILE A 96 1.54 1.41 11.89
N LEU A 97 1.01 0.19 11.77
CA LEU A 97 1.68 -0.87 11.04
C LEU A 97 1.76 -0.56 9.54
N THR A 98 0.71 0.04 8.97
CA THR A 98 0.69 0.51 7.58
C THR A 98 1.58 1.72 7.36
N ALA A 99 1.58 2.70 8.26
CA ALA A 99 2.49 3.85 8.23
C ALA A 99 3.96 3.43 8.27
N LEU A 100 4.32 2.51 9.17
CA LEU A 100 5.66 1.97 9.28
C LEU A 100 6.04 1.20 8.01
N THR A 101 5.11 0.39 7.49
CA THR A 101 5.31 -0.33 6.23
C THR A 101 5.58 0.64 5.09
N ILE A 102 4.76 1.70 4.92
CA ILE A 102 4.94 2.70 3.86
C ILE A 102 6.29 3.41 4.00
N ALA A 103 6.63 3.88 5.21
CA ALA A 103 7.88 4.60 5.46
C ALA A 103 9.12 3.75 5.13
N LEU A 104 9.15 2.49 5.58
CA LEU A 104 10.28 1.58 5.31
C LEU A 104 10.35 1.17 3.84
N SER A 105 9.20 0.96 3.21
CA SER A 105 9.11 0.51 1.81
C SER A 105 9.50 1.61 0.83
N MET A 106 9.28 2.88 1.19
CA MET A 106 9.50 4.02 0.30
C MET A 106 10.94 4.14 -0.19
N LYS A 107 11.91 3.66 0.59
CA LYS A 107 13.32 3.61 0.21
C LYS A 107 13.58 2.85 -1.09
N PHE A 108 12.82 1.78 -1.34
CA PHE A 108 13.16 0.83 -2.39
C PHE A 108 12.26 0.94 -3.62
N VAL A 109 11.02 1.37 -3.42
CA VAL A 109 9.95 1.20 -4.40
C VAL A 109 9.25 2.53 -4.72
N GLY A 110 9.39 3.55 -3.87
CA GLY A 110 8.74 4.86 -4.03
C GLY A 110 7.29 4.88 -3.55
N ALA A 111 6.81 6.05 -3.13
CA ALA A 111 5.50 6.19 -2.47
C ALA A 111 4.30 5.72 -3.31
N LEU A 112 4.31 6.02 -4.61
CA LEU A 112 3.15 5.81 -5.50
C LEU A 112 2.87 4.33 -5.79
N ILE A 113 3.90 3.49 -5.80
CA ILE A 113 3.72 2.05 -6.01
C ILE A 113 3.10 1.43 -4.76
N ILE A 114 3.50 1.86 -3.57
CA ILE A 114 3.07 1.24 -2.32
C ILE A 114 1.56 1.38 -2.12
N THR A 115 0.97 2.55 -2.37
CA THR A 115 -0.50 2.73 -2.30
C THR A 115 -1.23 1.89 -3.32
N SER A 116 -0.71 1.85 -4.55
CA SER A 116 -1.26 1.03 -5.62
C SER A 116 -1.24 -0.46 -5.26
N LEU A 117 -0.14 -0.95 -4.69
CA LEU A 117 0.03 -2.34 -4.29
C LEU A 117 -0.72 -2.70 -3.00
N LEU A 118 -1.02 -1.72 -2.17
CA LEU A 118 -1.81 -1.89 -0.95
C LEU A 118 -3.32 -1.85 -1.25
N ILE A 119 -3.76 -1.06 -2.23
CA ILE A 119 -5.19 -0.79 -2.48
C ILE A 119 -5.73 -1.61 -3.66
N ILE A 120 -5.06 -1.61 -4.82
CA ILE A 120 -5.58 -2.21 -6.07
C ILE A 120 -5.73 -3.73 -5.98
N PRO A 121 -4.69 -4.53 -5.62
CA PRO A 121 -4.83 -5.98 -5.54
C PRO A 121 -5.76 -6.41 -4.39
N ALA A 122 -5.79 -5.65 -3.29
CA ALA A 122 -6.78 -5.84 -2.22
C ALA A 122 -8.21 -5.58 -2.71
N ALA A 123 -8.45 -4.49 -3.43
CA ALA A 123 -9.76 -4.19 -4.03
C ALA A 123 -10.17 -5.25 -5.06
N THR A 124 -9.22 -5.74 -5.85
CA THR A 124 -9.42 -6.84 -6.80
C THR A 124 -9.82 -8.13 -6.06
N ALA A 125 -9.10 -8.48 -4.99
CA ALA A 125 -9.36 -9.65 -4.16
C ALA A 125 -10.71 -9.57 -3.44
N ARG A 126 -11.15 -8.37 -3.04
CA ARG A 126 -12.46 -8.15 -2.39
C ARG A 126 -13.64 -8.68 -3.20
N ARG A 127 -13.53 -8.67 -4.53
CA ARG A 127 -14.59 -9.11 -5.43
C ARG A 127 -14.82 -10.63 -5.39
N PHE A 128 -13.78 -11.39 -5.01
CA PHE A 128 -13.77 -12.85 -4.97
C PHE A 128 -13.81 -13.40 -3.54
N ALA A 129 -13.37 -12.63 -2.54
CA ALA A 129 -13.26 -13.08 -1.16
C ALA A 129 -14.54 -12.85 -0.35
N ARG A 130 -14.87 -13.82 0.52
CA ARG A 130 -15.98 -13.74 1.49
C ARG A 130 -15.51 -13.44 2.91
N THR A 131 -14.21 -13.60 3.18
CA THR A 131 -13.60 -13.35 4.50
C THR A 131 -12.30 -12.54 4.34
N PRO A 132 -11.85 -11.80 5.37
CA PRO A 132 -10.62 -11.02 5.29
C PRO A 132 -9.36 -11.90 5.11
N GLU A 133 -9.37 -13.14 5.60
CA GLU A 133 -8.26 -14.09 5.45
C GLU A 133 -8.15 -14.57 4.00
N THR A 134 -9.28 -14.93 3.39
CA THR A 134 -9.32 -15.32 1.97
C THR A 134 -8.97 -14.14 1.07
N MET A 135 -9.38 -12.94 1.46
CA MET A 135 -9.01 -11.70 0.76
C MET A 135 -7.50 -11.45 0.82
N ALA A 136 -6.86 -11.63 1.98
CA ALA A 136 -5.41 -11.46 2.13
C ALA A 136 -4.64 -12.45 1.25
N MET A 137 -5.04 -13.72 1.23
CA MET A 137 -4.39 -14.75 0.40
C MET A 137 -4.51 -14.43 -1.09
N ILE A 138 -5.71 -14.08 -1.58
CA ILE A 138 -5.92 -13.73 -2.98
C ILE A 138 -5.15 -12.44 -3.34
N ALA A 139 -5.14 -11.45 -2.46
CA ALA A 139 -4.40 -10.21 -2.68
C ALA A 139 -2.89 -10.46 -2.83
N VAL A 140 -2.29 -11.32 -2.00
CA VAL A 140 -0.87 -11.69 -2.12
C VAL A 140 -0.57 -12.29 -3.49
N VAL A 141 -1.42 -13.21 -3.97
CA VAL A 141 -1.24 -13.84 -5.30
C VAL A 141 -1.34 -12.81 -6.42
N ILE A 142 -2.36 -11.94 -6.39
CA ILE A 142 -2.52 -10.88 -7.39
C ILE A 142 -1.34 -9.91 -7.38
N SER A 143 -0.88 -9.51 -6.19
CA SER A 143 0.29 -8.63 -6.01
C SER A 143 1.56 -9.26 -6.55
N MET A 144 1.82 -10.54 -6.29
CA MET A 144 2.97 -11.26 -6.83
C MET A 144 2.96 -11.32 -8.36
N LEU A 145 1.80 -11.61 -8.95
CA LEU A 145 1.62 -11.61 -10.41
C LEU A 145 1.86 -10.21 -10.99
N ALA A 146 1.31 -9.16 -10.35
CA ALA A 146 1.46 -7.79 -10.79
C ALA A 146 2.92 -7.29 -10.74
N ILE A 147 3.67 -7.66 -9.69
CA ILE A 147 5.08 -7.32 -9.55
C ILE A 147 5.90 -8.05 -10.60
N THR A 148 5.66 -9.35 -10.79
CA THR A 148 6.41 -10.15 -11.76
C THR A 148 6.16 -9.65 -13.19
N MET A 149 4.89 -9.48 -13.57
CA MET A 149 4.53 -8.92 -14.88
C MET A 149 5.03 -7.48 -15.06
N GLY A 150 4.94 -6.66 -14.02
CA GLY A 150 5.38 -5.25 -14.07
C GLY A 150 6.89 -5.09 -14.21
N LEU A 151 7.68 -5.94 -13.54
CA LEU A 151 9.13 -5.95 -13.70
C LEU A 151 9.57 -6.53 -15.05
N GLU A 152 8.91 -7.57 -15.54
CA GLU A 152 9.16 -8.10 -16.89
C GLU A 152 8.86 -7.04 -17.95
N LEU A 153 7.72 -6.35 -17.86
CA LEU A 153 7.36 -5.26 -18.78
C LEU A 153 8.36 -4.10 -18.73
N SER A 154 8.81 -3.73 -17.53
CA SER A 154 9.85 -2.72 -17.32
C SER A 154 11.18 -3.11 -17.97
N ALA A 155 11.53 -4.40 -17.95
CA ALA A 155 12.75 -4.91 -18.59
C ALA A 155 12.71 -4.81 -20.12
N PHE A 156 11.54 -4.90 -20.75
CA PHE A 156 11.40 -4.75 -22.20
C PHE A 156 11.30 -3.29 -22.66
N TYR A 157 10.61 -2.44 -21.89
CA TYR A 157 10.33 -1.06 -22.30
C TYR A 157 11.25 0.01 -21.67
N ASN A 158 12.25 -0.38 -20.86
CA ASN A 158 13.14 0.54 -20.11
C ASN A 158 12.39 1.61 -19.29
N THR A 159 11.13 1.36 -18.93
CA THR A 159 10.31 2.24 -18.11
C THR A 159 10.64 2.05 -16.63
N ALA A 160 10.43 3.08 -15.80
CA ALA A 160 10.60 2.97 -14.36
C ALA A 160 9.74 1.82 -13.77
N ALA A 161 10.34 0.98 -12.92
CA ALA A 161 9.72 -0.23 -12.37
C ALA A 161 8.38 0.06 -11.66
N GLY A 162 8.42 1.00 -10.71
CA GLY A 162 7.59 2.20 -10.80
C GLY A 162 6.14 2.09 -11.30
N PRO A 163 5.80 2.99 -12.24
CA PRO A 163 4.55 2.99 -12.98
C PRO A 163 4.24 1.67 -13.69
N SER A 164 5.25 0.89 -14.09
CA SER A 164 5.04 -0.37 -14.83
C SER A 164 4.25 -1.39 -13.99
N VAL A 165 4.59 -1.53 -12.71
CA VAL A 165 3.85 -2.40 -11.76
C VAL A 165 2.43 -1.88 -11.50
N VAL A 166 2.25 -0.56 -11.45
CA VAL A 166 0.92 0.07 -11.26
C VAL A 166 0.03 -0.20 -12.47
N ILE A 167 0.54 -0.06 -13.69
CA ILE A 167 -0.18 -0.34 -14.93
C ILE A 167 -0.57 -1.83 -14.99
N CYS A 168 0.35 -2.75 -14.66
CA CYS A 168 0.03 -4.18 -14.59
C CYS A 168 -1.05 -4.50 -13.54
N SER A 169 -0.96 -3.89 -12.34
CA SER A 169 -1.97 -4.05 -11.29
C SER A 169 -3.33 -3.52 -11.72
N ALA A 170 -3.35 -2.36 -12.39
CA ALA A 170 -4.56 -1.74 -12.92
C ALA A 170 -5.18 -2.57 -14.06
N LEU A 171 -4.36 -3.18 -14.92
CA LEU A 171 -4.82 -4.11 -15.96
C LEU A 171 -5.44 -5.37 -15.35
N LEU A 172 -4.82 -5.96 -14.33
CA LEU A 172 -5.39 -7.11 -13.61
C LEU A 172 -6.72 -6.75 -12.94
N PHE A 173 -6.83 -5.55 -12.36
CA PHE A 173 -8.08 -5.04 -11.82
C PHE A 173 -9.15 -4.83 -12.90
N ALA A 174 -8.79 -4.27 -14.05
CA ALA A 174 -9.69 -4.08 -15.19
C ALA A 174 -10.16 -5.43 -15.77
N LEU A 175 -9.28 -6.41 -15.90
CA LEU A 175 -9.63 -7.78 -16.34
C LEU A 175 -10.58 -8.47 -15.34
N SER A 176 -10.41 -8.21 -14.04
CA SER A 176 -11.36 -8.64 -13.01
C SER A 176 -12.76 -8.05 -13.21
N PHE A 177 -12.90 -6.90 -13.89
CA PHE A 177 -14.21 -6.37 -14.29
C PHE A 177 -14.94 -7.18 -15.34
N LEU A 178 -14.22 -7.70 -16.32
CA LEU A 178 -14.81 -8.49 -17.39
C LEU A 178 -15.35 -9.83 -16.89
N TRP A 179 -14.89 -10.30 -15.73
CA TRP A 179 -15.25 -11.64 -15.24
C TRP A 179 -16.47 -11.70 -14.34
N LYS A 180 -17.03 -10.56 -13.92
CA LYS A 180 -18.29 -10.56 -13.17
C LYS A 180 -19.25 -9.59 -13.81
N GLU A 181 -19.76 -10.05 -14.95
CA GLU A 181 -21.03 -9.65 -15.57
C GLU A 181 -22.08 -10.78 -15.48
N GLN A 182 -21.95 -11.68 -14.50
CA GLN A 182 -22.99 -12.65 -14.16
C GLN A 182 -23.04 -12.86 -12.64
N GLY A 183 -24.11 -12.37 -12.00
CA GLY A 183 -24.39 -12.52 -10.58
C GLY A 183 -25.11 -11.32 -10.00
#